data_AF-A0A7J4TQF3-F1
#
_entry.id   AF-A0A7J4TQF3-F1
#
_cell.length_a   1.000
_cell.length_b   1.000
_cell.length_c   1.000
_cell.angle_alpha   90.00
_cell.angle_beta   90.00
_cell.angle_gamma   90.00
#
_symmetry.space_group_name_H-M   'P 1'
#
loop_
_entity.id
_entity.type
_entity.pdbx_description
1 polymer ?
#
loop_
_entity_poly.entity_id
_entity_poly.type
_entity_poly.pdbx_seq_one_letter_code
_entity_poly.pdbx_strand_id
1 'polypeptide(L)'
;MVSERHALESWCESNWGQTPLDVSEWAAHDDVLQVFIKLSRGVLIADFAMDVDGDLTCEEHLHIPHDRWNPGSIQAKRTSDGRVRFRHRSSEITLSARLRAPEWGKALLEEWLMEQRGEALKPKDRSQRLSSINRSKL
;
A
#
# COMPACT_ATOMS: atom_id res chain seq x y z
N MET A 1 17.93 4.32 15.21
CA MET A 1 16.99 3.39 14.56
C MET A 1 16.07 4.23 13.70
N VAL A 2 16.34 4.29 12.39
CA VAL A 2 15.41 4.88 11.44
C VAL A 2 14.18 4.01 11.48
N SER A 3 13.02 4.56 11.82
CA SER A 3 11.77 3.79 11.79
C SER A 3 11.52 3.36 10.36
N GLU A 4 11.22 2.09 10.09
CA GLU A 4 10.94 1.56 8.74
C GLU A 4 9.91 2.42 7.99
N ARG A 5 8.98 2.99 8.74
CA ARG A 5 8.00 3.98 8.28
C ARG A 5 8.63 5.19 7.60
N HIS A 6 9.68 5.79 8.19
CA HIS A 6 10.35 6.96 7.63
C HIS A 6 11.09 6.63 6.32
N ALA A 7 11.66 5.43 6.23
CA ALA A 7 12.29 4.94 5.01
C ALA A 7 11.24 4.70 3.91
N LEU A 8 10.08 4.12 4.26
CA LEU A 8 8.94 3.96 3.33
C LEU A 8 8.36 5.30 2.87
N GLU A 9 8.25 6.28 3.76
CA GLU A 9 7.79 7.63 3.43
C GLU A 9 8.76 8.31 2.46
N SER A 10 10.07 8.24 2.74
CA SER A 10 11.12 8.82 1.88
C SER A 10 11.14 8.14 0.50
N TRP A 11 10.99 6.82 0.45
CA TRP A 11 10.92 6.07 -0.80
C TRP A 11 9.65 6.43 -1.60
N CYS A 12 8.49 6.50 -0.95
CA CYS A 12 7.24 6.89 -1.59
C CYS A 12 7.33 8.31 -2.16
N GLU A 13 7.88 9.25 -1.39
CA GLU A 13 8.05 10.63 -1.85
C GLU A 13 9.00 10.69 -3.06
N SER A 14 10.12 9.97 -3.01
CA SER A 14 11.09 9.96 -4.11
C SER A 14 10.58 9.27 -5.38
N ASN A 15 9.84 8.16 -5.27
CA ASN A 15 9.40 7.38 -6.44
C ASN A 15 8.01 7.80 -6.97
N TRP A 16 7.13 8.27 -6.09
CA TRP A 16 5.73 8.58 -6.42
C TRP A 16 5.37 10.05 -6.24
N GLY A 17 6.29 10.88 -5.73
CA GLY A 17 6.06 12.31 -5.50
C GLY A 17 5.03 12.60 -4.41
N GLN A 18 4.75 11.63 -3.54
CA GLN A 18 3.77 11.77 -2.47
C GLN A 18 4.07 10.82 -1.31
N THR A 19 3.58 11.18 -0.12
CA THR A 19 3.63 10.31 1.05
C THR A 19 2.50 9.28 1.03
N PRO A 20 2.69 8.11 1.64
CA PRO A 20 1.65 7.10 1.76
C PRO A 20 0.53 7.60 2.66
N LEU A 21 -0.73 7.42 2.25
CA LEU A 21 -1.90 7.75 3.08
C LEU A 21 -2.09 6.73 4.21
N ASP A 22 -1.82 5.47 3.91
CA ASP A 22 -1.88 4.35 4.85
C ASP A 22 -0.85 3.29 4.42
N VAL A 23 -0.35 2.52 5.38
CA VAL A 23 0.62 1.45 5.16
C VAL A 23 0.22 0.27 6.01
N SER A 24 0.13 -0.90 5.39
CA SER A 24 -0.18 -2.15 6.08
C SER A 24 0.91 -3.16 5.78
N GLU A 25 1.50 -3.71 6.84
CA GLU A 25 2.49 -4.77 6.72
C GLU A 25 1.84 -6.09 6.28
N TRP A 26 2.38 -6.66 5.22
CA TRP A 26 2.05 -8.02 4.79
C TRP A 26 2.94 -9.04 5.50
N ALA A 27 4.25 -8.83 5.46
CA ALA A 27 5.24 -9.66 6.14
C ALA A 27 6.53 -8.87 6.40
N ALA A 28 7.06 -8.93 7.61
CA ALA A 28 8.40 -8.47 7.96
C ALA A 28 9.22 -9.65 8.51
N HIS A 29 10.40 -9.89 7.94
CA HIS A 29 11.40 -10.87 8.38
C HIS A 29 12.78 -10.21 8.30
N ASP A 30 13.78 -10.71 9.05
CA ASP A 30 15.10 -10.07 9.26
C ASP A 30 15.60 -9.13 8.15
N ASP A 31 15.57 -9.55 6.88
CA ASP A 31 16.07 -8.76 5.74
C ASP A 31 15.01 -8.39 4.69
N VAL A 32 13.72 -8.70 4.92
CA VAL A 32 12.63 -8.51 3.94
C VAL A 32 11.42 -7.83 4.59
N LEU A 33 10.97 -6.75 3.97
CA LEU A 33 9.80 -5.97 4.34
C LEU A 33 8.80 -5.90 3.17
N GLN A 34 7.70 -6.63 3.30
CA GLN A 34 6.61 -6.66 2.33
C GLN A 34 5.43 -5.88 2.86
N VAL A 35 4.98 -4.88 2.10
CA VAL A 35 3.94 -3.94 2.55
C VAL A 35 2.92 -3.64 1.45
N PHE A 36 1.72 -3.28 1.89
CA PHE A 36 0.71 -2.61 1.09
C PHE A 36 0.70 -1.14 1.46
N ILE A 37 0.63 -0.29 0.45
CA ILE A 37 0.66 1.15 0.60
C ILE A 37 -0.57 1.75 -0.09
N LYS A 38 -1.35 2.53 0.66
CA LYS A 38 -2.45 3.33 0.13
C LYS A 38 -1.89 4.65 -0.40
N LEU A 39 -2.11 4.90 -1.67
CA LEU A 39 -1.72 6.13 -2.35
C LEU A 39 -2.95 7.04 -2.52
N SER A 40 -2.75 8.29 -2.97
CA SER A 40 -3.89 9.20 -3.23
C SER A 40 -4.82 8.72 -4.36
N ARG A 41 -4.27 8.04 -5.37
CA ARG A 41 -4.99 7.61 -6.59
C ARG A 41 -4.74 6.14 -6.93
N GLY A 42 -4.64 5.30 -5.92
CA GLY A 42 -4.46 3.87 -6.10
C GLY A 42 -3.87 3.20 -4.87
N VAL A 43 -3.38 1.99 -5.07
CA VAL A 43 -2.67 1.22 -4.05
C VAL A 43 -1.43 0.59 -4.66
N LEU A 44 -0.44 0.35 -3.81
CA LEU A 44 0.83 -0.25 -4.18
C LEU A 44 1.08 -1.45 -3.29
N ILE A 45 1.58 -2.52 -3.89
CA ILE A 45 2.15 -3.67 -3.19
C ILE A 45 3.63 -3.61 -3.44
N ALA A 46 4.46 -3.64 -2.41
CA ALA A 46 5.91 -3.54 -2.57
C ALA A 46 6.62 -4.59 -1.73
N ASP A 47 7.66 -5.16 -2.33
CA ASP A 47 8.64 -6.03 -1.70
C ASP A 47 9.94 -5.25 -1.55
N PHE A 48 10.36 -5.05 -0.30
CA PHE A 48 11.59 -4.38 0.04
C PHE A 48 12.56 -5.36 0.66
N ALA A 49 13.82 -5.28 0.25
CA ALA A 49 14.95 -5.85 0.97
C ALA A 49 15.56 -4.77 1.88
N MET A 50 15.86 -5.14 3.11
CA MET A 50 16.62 -4.28 4.03
C MET A 50 18.10 -4.57 3.82
N ASP A 51 18.87 -3.53 3.52
CA ASP A 51 20.32 -3.64 3.38
C ASP A 51 21.02 -3.66 4.76
N VAL A 52 22.26 -4.12 4.80
CA VAL A 52 23.10 -4.15 6.02
C VAL A 52 23.31 -2.75 6.62
N ASP A 53 23.26 -1.72 5.78
CA ASP A 53 23.33 -0.32 6.19
C ASP A 53 22.00 0.23 6.75
N GLY A 54 20.91 -0.55 6.67
CA GLY A 54 19.57 -0.19 7.16
C GLY A 54 18.71 0.57 6.15
N ASP A 55 19.15 0.64 4.89
CA ASP A 55 18.40 1.23 3.79
C ASP A 55 17.39 0.25 3.18
N LEU A 56 16.20 0.76 2.80
CA LEU A 56 15.19 -0.04 2.11
C LEU A 56 15.42 0.00 0.61
N THR A 57 15.67 -1.17 0.02
CA THR A 57 15.76 -1.36 -1.44
C THR A 57 14.49 -2.01 -1.94
N CYS A 58 13.77 -1.38 -2.87
CA CYS A 58 12.60 -2.00 -3.50
C CYS A 58 13.05 -3.03 -4.54
N GLU A 59 12.76 -4.30 -4.29
CA GLU A 59 13.06 -5.39 -5.24
C GLU A 59 11.96 -5.50 -6.30
N GLU A 60 10.70 -5.52 -5.87
CA GLU A 60 9.55 -5.65 -6.75
C GLU A 60 8.38 -4.81 -6.24
N HIS A 61 7.57 -4.27 -7.14
CA HIS A 61 6.33 -3.60 -6.76
C HIS A 61 5.24 -3.77 -7.81
N LEU A 62 3.99 -3.82 -7.34
CA LEU A 62 2.79 -3.85 -8.15
C LEU A 62 1.94 -2.61 -7.83
N HIS A 63 1.85 -1.69 -8.78
CA HIS A 63 0.97 -0.54 -8.68
C HIS A 63 -0.39 -0.82 -9.31
N ILE A 64 -1.46 -0.55 -8.55
CA ILE A 64 -2.84 -0.68 -8.98
C ILE A 64 -3.47 0.72 -8.93
N PRO A 65 -3.45 1.46 -10.04
CA PRO A 65 -4.05 2.79 -10.07
C PRO A 65 -5.58 2.68 -10.03
N HIS A 66 -6.20 3.58 -9.27
CA HIS A 66 -7.64 3.62 -9.06
C HIS A 66 -8.44 3.62 -10.37
N ASP A 67 -8.00 4.43 -11.34
CA ASP A 67 -8.64 4.58 -12.67
C ASP A 67 -8.64 3.29 -13.51
N ARG A 68 -7.65 2.41 -13.29
CA ARG A 68 -7.55 1.12 -14.00
C ARG A 68 -8.06 -0.05 -13.18
N TRP A 69 -8.59 0.18 -11.99
CA TRP A 69 -9.11 -0.88 -11.15
C TRP A 69 -10.63 -1.03 -11.35
N ASN A 70 -11.09 -2.29 -11.29
CA ASN A 70 -12.51 -2.62 -11.20
C ASN A 70 -12.75 -3.48 -9.94
N PRO A 71 -13.91 -3.37 -9.28
CA PRO A 71 -14.27 -4.26 -8.17
C PRO A 71 -14.14 -5.73 -8.58
N GLY A 72 -13.45 -6.53 -7.77
CA GLY A 72 -13.16 -7.94 -8.02
C GLY A 72 -12.00 -8.22 -8.98
N SER A 73 -11.36 -7.20 -9.56
CA SER A 73 -10.27 -7.37 -10.53
C SER A 73 -8.93 -7.81 -9.92
N ILE A 74 -8.78 -7.64 -8.60
CA ILE A 74 -7.59 -8.08 -7.87
C ILE A 74 -7.72 -9.56 -7.54
N GLN A 75 -6.71 -10.34 -7.93
CA GLN A 75 -6.64 -11.75 -7.63
C GLN A 75 -5.50 -11.99 -6.65
N ALA A 76 -5.78 -12.72 -5.57
CA ALA A 76 -4.77 -13.20 -4.64
C ALA A 76 -4.90 -14.72 -4.54
N LYS A 77 -3.82 -15.46 -4.81
CA LYS A 77 -3.80 -16.93 -4.75
C LYS A 77 -2.53 -17.42 -4.09
N ARG A 78 -2.67 -18.45 -3.24
CA ARG A 78 -1.52 -19.16 -2.71
C ARG A 78 -0.93 -20.05 -3.82
N THR A 79 0.38 -19.92 -4.02
CA THR A 79 1.17 -20.72 -4.96
C THR A 79 1.52 -22.08 -4.35
N SER A 80 1.92 -23.03 -5.18
CA SER A 80 2.33 -24.38 -4.74
C SER A 80 3.53 -24.36 -3.79
N ASP A 81 4.37 -23.32 -3.88
CA ASP A 81 5.53 -23.07 -3.02
C ASP A 81 5.17 -22.42 -1.68
N GLY A 82 3.88 -22.19 -1.42
CA GLY A 82 3.43 -21.60 -0.16
C GLY A 82 3.59 -20.08 -0.09
N ARG A 83 3.90 -19.37 -1.19
CA ARG A 83 3.86 -17.90 -1.30
C ARG A 83 2.49 -17.40 -1.79
N VAL A 84 2.14 -16.13 -1.60
CA VAL A 84 0.91 -15.52 -2.15
C VAL A 84 1.24 -14.67 -3.35
N ARG A 85 0.60 -14.98 -4.47
CA ARG A 85 0.67 -14.15 -5.68
C ARG A 85 -0.51 -13.21 -5.73
N PHE A 86 -0.22 -11.92 -5.83
CA PHE A 86 -1.18 -10.88 -6.16
C PHE A 86 -1.08 -10.57 -7.64
N ARG A 87 -2.23 -10.47 -8.32
CA ARG A 87 -2.31 -10.16 -9.74
C ARG A 87 -3.38 -9.13 -10.02
N HIS A 88 -3.05 -8.16 -10.85
CA HIS A 88 -3.98 -7.21 -11.42
C HIS A 88 -3.68 -7.03 -12.90
N ARG A 89 -4.64 -7.41 -13.76
CA ARG A 89 -4.49 -7.43 -15.22
C ARG A 89 -3.26 -8.25 -15.65
N SER A 90 -2.29 -7.63 -16.31
CA SER A 90 -1.04 -8.23 -16.81
C SER A 90 0.11 -8.18 -15.81
N SER A 91 -0.08 -7.57 -14.64
CA SER A 91 0.97 -7.36 -13.65
C SER A 91 0.71 -8.24 -12.43
N GLU A 92 1.77 -8.82 -11.88
CA GLU A 92 1.73 -9.69 -10.70
C GLU A 92 2.94 -9.44 -9.81
N ILE A 93 2.80 -9.78 -8.52
CA ILE A 93 3.86 -9.77 -7.51
C ILE A 93 3.65 -10.98 -6.60
N THR A 94 4.73 -11.59 -6.12
CA THR A 94 4.66 -12.77 -5.25
C THR A 94 5.27 -12.48 -3.89
N LEU A 95 4.45 -12.53 -2.83
CA LEU A 95 4.84 -12.25 -1.45
C LEU A 95 4.92 -13.52 -0.60
N SER A 96 5.63 -13.46 0.52
CA SER A 96 5.77 -14.55 1.50
C SER A 96 4.46 -14.79 2.27
N ALA A 97 3.95 -16.03 2.39
CA ALA A 97 2.60 -16.27 2.91
C ALA A 97 2.48 -16.72 4.38
N ARG A 98 3.50 -16.47 5.22
CA ARG A 98 3.71 -17.27 6.44
C ARG A 98 2.51 -17.32 7.39
N LEU A 99 1.77 -16.23 7.57
CA LEU A 99 0.61 -16.18 8.49
C LEU A 99 -0.66 -15.53 7.91
N ARG A 100 -0.57 -14.84 6.77
CA ARG A 100 -1.69 -14.05 6.22
C ARG A 100 -2.41 -14.79 5.10
N ALA A 101 -3.73 -14.77 5.15
CA ALA A 101 -4.58 -15.34 4.09
C ALA A 101 -4.54 -14.43 2.85
N PRO A 102 -4.47 -14.98 1.63
CA PRO A 102 -4.55 -14.20 0.39
C PRO A 102 -5.79 -13.28 0.34
N GLU A 103 -6.91 -13.77 0.87
CA GLU A 103 -8.19 -13.04 0.88
C GLU A 103 -8.13 -11.80 1.75
N TRP A 104 -7.36 -11.80 2.84
CA TRP A 104 -7.17 -10.62 3.67
C TRP A 104 -6.47 -9.50 2.89
N GLY A 105 -5.35 -9.82 2.23
CA GLY A 105 -4.62 -8.81 1.45
C GLY A 105 -5.43 -8.29 0.27
N LYS A 106 -6.16 -9.19 -0.40
CA LYS A 106 -7.11 -8.79 -1.46
C LYS A 106 -8.18 -7.85 -0.91
N ALA A 107 -8.86 -8.22 0.19
CA ALA A 107 -9.94 -7.43 0.76
C ALA A 107 -9.46 -6.04 1.18
N LEU A 108 -8.28 -5.94 1.79
CA LEU A 108 -7.68 -4.66 2.18
C LEU A 108 -7.43 -3.75 0.96
N LEU A 109 -6.81 -4.28 -0.09
CA LEU A 109 -6.53 -3.51 -1.31
C LEU A 109 -7.83 -3.06 -1.99
N GLU A 110 -8.84 -3.93 -2.03
CA GLU A 110 -10.15 -3.59 -2.57
C GLU A 110 -10.88 -2.54 -1.72
N GLU A 111 -10.81 -2.64 -0.39
CA GLU A 111 -11.36 -1.65 0.54
C GLU A 111 -10.76 -0.28 0.28
N TRP A 112 -9.42 -0.16 0.26
CA TRP A 112 -8.74 1.11 -0.01
C TRP A 112 -9.11 1.73 -1.36
N LEU A 113 -9.24 0.91 -2.40
CA LEU A 113 -9.67 1.38 -3.73
C LEU A 113 -11.16 1.76 -3.76
N MET A 114 -12.01 1.08 -2.99
CA MET A 114 -13.42 1.42 -2.82
C MET A 114 -13.60 2.74 -2.05
N GLU A 115 -12.82 2.97 -0.99
CA GLU A 115 -12.84 4.24 -0.24
C GLU A 115 -12.52 5.42 -1.17
N GLN A 116 -11.46 5.29 -1.98
CA GLN A 116 -11.09 6.29 -2.99
C GLN A 116 -12.22 6.53 -4.01
N ARG A 117 -12.95 5.47 -4.40
CA ARG A 117 -14.14 5.57 -5.27
C ARG A 117 -15.26 6.35 -4.60
N GLY A 118 -15.51 6.08 -3.32
CA GLY A 118 -16.55 6.72 -2.52
C GLY A 118 -16.23 8.20 -2.24
N GLU A 119 -14.95 8.55 -2.08
CA GLU A 119 -14.50 9.94 -2.01
C GLU A 119 -14.67 10.67 -3.34
N ALA A 120 -14.43 10.02 -4.49
CA ALA A 120 -14.70 10.60 -5.81
C ALA A 120 -16.20 10.80 -6.10
N LEU A 121 -17.08 9.99 -5.50
CA LEU A 121 -18.54 10.09 -5.62
C LEU A 121 -19.19 11.00 -4.57
N LYS A 122 -18.46 11.41 -3.53
CA LYS A 122 -18.91 12.45 -2.60
C LYS A 122 -18.80 13.79 -3.32
N PRO A 123 -19.91 14.54 -3.51
CA PRO A 123 -19.79 15.91 -3.98
C PRO A 123 -18.86 16.66 -3.02
N LYS A 124 -17.87 17.33 -3.63
CA LYS A 124 -16.77 18.09 -3.06
C LYS A 124 -17.25 19.13 -2.03
N ASP A 125 -17.57 18.71 -0.81
CA ASP A 125 -18.07 19.62 0.25
C ASP A 125 -17.47 19.37 1.66
N ARG A 126 -16.45 18.53 1.81
CA ARG A 126 -15.86 18.25 3.15
C ARG A 126 -14.49 18.84 3.45
N SER A 127 -13.86 19.57 2.53
CA SER A 127 -12.56 20.18 2.79
C SER A 127 -12.63 21.58 3.43
N GLN A 128 -13.81 22.09 3.78
CA GLN A 128 -13.97 23.38 4.47
C GLN A 128 -14.14 23.29 6.00
N ARG A 129 -13.96 22.12 6.63
CA ARG A 129 -14.26 21.97 8.08
C ARG A 129 -13.12 21.53 9.00
N LEU A 130 -11.88 21.39 8.55
CA LEU A 130 -10.77 20.95 9.41
C LEU A 130 -9.57 21.90 9.54
N SER A 131 -9.67 23.14 9.08
CA SER A 131 -8.66 24.18 9.34
C SER A 131 -9.07 25.22 10.40
N SER A 132 -10.21 25.05 11.08
CA SER A 132 -10.66 25.96 12.15
C SER A 132 -10.52 25.42 13.58
N ILE A 133 -9.90 24.25 13.79
CA ILE A 133 -9.66 23.68 15.13
C ILE A 133 -8.15 23.46 15.32
N ASN A 134 -7.39 24.56 15.47
CA ASN A 134 -6.14 24.62 16.25
C ASN A 134 -5.53 26.03 16.23
N ARG A 135 -6.30 27.03 16.69
CA ARG A 135 -5.68 28.26 17.24
C ARG A 135 -6.51 28.86 18.36
N SER A 136 -6.82 28.04 19.35
CA SER A 136 -7.16 28.52 20.70
C SER A 136 -6.04 28.06 21.61
N LYS A 137 -5.00 28.89 21.74
CA LYS A 137 -4.14 29.05 22.90
C LYS A 137 -3.17 30.21 22.63
N LEU A 138 -3.59 31.40 23.06
CA LEU A 138 -2.84 32.36 23.88
C LEU A 138 -3.70 33.61 24.05
#